data_AF-A0A9E7FDL5-F1
#
_entry.id   AF-A0A9E7FDL5-F1
#
_cell.length_a   1.000
_cell.length_b   1.000
_cell.length_c   1.000
_cell.angle_alpha   90.00
_cell.angle_beta   90.00
_cell.angle_gamma   90.00
#
_symmetry.space_group_name_H-M   'P 1'
#
loop_
_entity.id
_entity.type
_entity.pdbx_description
1 polymer ?
#
loop_
_entity_poly.entity_id
_entity_poly.type
_entity_poly.pdbx_seq_one_letter_code
_entity_poly.pdbx_strand_id
1 'polypeptide(L)'
;MSPLSFLLVFLLISLPSSLQASLSPPRGFSINCGSKNVENIGGIEWITDDSFVKVGNATDLNIPGIVPVLSSLRYFPDKSARKYCYVIPAAKGAKYLIRTTYFYGGFDGGNEPPVFDQIVGGTKWSTVDTSELYAKDLASYYEIIMVSPGKTLSVCLARNEHTMSSPFISALEVQHLEGSMYNSTDFAMYALSTVARHRFGHGGQITSSPDDPFNRYWEPFVDDNPVVDSQTNVTSFEFWNLPPAMAFLKALTTSRGKNLTIQWPAVALPNATYYLALYFQDNRSPSPFSWRVFDVSVNGKTFYSGLNVSTGGVVVAGDNWLLSGLTEIKLTPAVGSPVGPVINAGELSMVVPLGGRTLTRDVIAMEALARSFDNPPSDWSGDPCLPRQNAWTGLTCSGGKFMRVVSLNLTNYGISGSLPSSISKLTAISSIWLGGNKLSGPIPDMSSLKHLASLHLENNQLSGTVSPSLGYLPKLQELYLQNNNLQGPLPDSLKQRKGTIIQVSPGNYGV
;
A
#
# COMPACT_ATOMS: atom_id res chain seq x y z
N MET A 1 23.47 -34.04 35.26
CA MET A 1 24.06 -33.31 34.10
C MET A 1 22.95 -33.17 33.07
N SER A 2 22.28 -32.02 33.07
CA SER A 2 21.12 -31.72 32.22
C SER A 2 21.53 -30.60 31.27
N PRO A 3 21.19 -30.64 29.97
CA PRO A 3 21.54 -29.56 29.06
C PRO A 3 20.58 -28.38 29.27
N LEU A 4 21.16 -27.20 29.46
CA LEU A 4 20.46 -25.91 29.48
C LEU A 4 19.78 -25.69 28.13
N SER A 5 18.45 -25.54 28.17
CA SER A 5 17.67 -25.03 27.05
C SER A 5 17.74 -23.50 27.08
N PHE A 6 18.40 -22.90 26.09
CA PHE A 6 18.38 -21.44 25.89
C PHE A 6 17.03 -21.06 25.27
N LEU A 7 16.12 -20.58 26.11
CA LEU A 7 14.86 -19.97 25.68
C LEU A 7 15.17 -18.53 25.21
N LEU A 8 15.32 -18.33 23.91
CA LEU A 8 15.36 -16.98 23.32
C LEU A 8 13.96 -16.38 23.38
N VAL A 9 13.69 -15.59 24.43
CA VAL A 9 12.49 -14.76 24.53
C VAL A 9 12.67 -13.58 23.58
N PHE A 10 12.06 -13.67 22.39
CA PHE A 10 11.82 -12.48 21.58
C PHE A 10 10.83 -11.59 22.34
N LEU A 11 11.34 -10.51 22.94
CA LEU A 11 10.51 -9.38 23.35
C LEU A 11 9.90 -8.78 22.08
N LEU A 12 8.70 -9.23 21.73
CA LEU A 12 7.77 -8.41 20.96
C LEU A 12 7.53 -7.15 21.79
N ILE A 13 8.21 -6.05 21.44
CA ILE A 13 7.81 -4.73 21.91
C ILE A 13 6.46 -4.45 21.25
N SER A 14 5.39 -4.93 21.86
CA SER A 14 4.07 -4.35 21.67
C SER A 14 4.16 -2.96 22.28
N LEU A 15 4.37 -1.94 21.45
CA LEU A 15 4.17 -0.56 21.85
C LEU A 15 2.77 -0.48 22.47
N PRO A 16 2.65 -0.13 23.77
CA PRO A 16 1.36 0.13 24.38
C PRO A 16 0.65 1.21 23.57
N SER A 17 -0.65 1.06 23.36
CA SER A 17 -1.49 2.04 22.64
C SER A 17 -1.38 3.47 23.19
N SER A 18 -0.84 3.63 24.41
CA SER A 18 -0.57 4.91 25.07
C SER A 18 0.70 5.64 24.58
N LEU A 19 1.62 4.99 23.86
CA LEU A 19 2.83 5.64 23.29
C LEU A 19 2.59 6.30 21.93
N GLN A 20 1.47 6.01 21.26
CA GLN A 20 1.06 6.78 20.07
C GLN A 20 0.61 8.22 20.42
N ALA A 21 0.29 8.48 21.69
CA ALA A 21 -0.10 9.81 22.16
C ALA A 21 1.10 10.75 22.41
N SER A 22 2.35 10.25 22.41
CA SER A 22 3.56 11.04 22.70
C SER A 22 4.42 11.37 21.48
N LEU A 23 4.01 11.00 20.26
CA LEU A 23 4.75 11.35 19.04
C LEU A 23 4.34 12.75 18.54
N SER A 24 5.34 13.62 18.34
CA SER A 24 5.16 14.89 17.64
C SER A 24 4.70 14.62 16.20
N PRO A 25 3.77 15.42 15.64
CA PRO A 25 3.39 15.32 14.23
C PRO A 25 4.62 15.45 13.30
N PRO A 26 4.67 14.73 12.17
CA PRO A 26 3.65 13.79 11.68
C PRO A 26 3.70 12.44 12.40
N ARG A 27 2.51 11.89 12.71
CA ARG A 27 2.39 10.60 13.41
C ARG A 27 2.45 9.46 12.42
N GLY A 28 3.51 8.66 12.43
CA GLY A 28 3.64 7.56 11.49
C GLY A 28 5.06 7.03 11.36
N PHE A 29 5.37 6.52 10.19
CA PHE A 29 6.72 6.08 9.82
C PHE A 29 7.20 6.88 8.62
N SER A 30 8.39 7.46 8.73
CA SER A 30 9.12 8.06 7.60
C SER A 30 10.38 7.22 7.39
N ILE A 31 10.40 6.46 6.30
CA ILE A 31 11.41 5.42 6.06
C ILE A 31 12.31 5.86 4.93
N ASN A 32 13.62 5.98 5.19
CA ASN A 32 14.64 6.21 4.17
C ASN A 32 15.14 4.86 3.66
N CYS A 33 14.73 4.50 2.44
CA CYS A 33 14.95 3.17 1.89
C CYS A 33 16.41 2.98 1.48
N GLY A 34 17.04 1.93 1.99
CA GLY A 34 18.46 1.64 1.72
C GLY A 34 19.45 2.46 2.55
N SER A 35 19.00 3.43 3.34
CA SER A 35 19.88 4.13 4.28
C SER A 35 20.30 3.21 5.43
N LYS A 36 21.55 3.39 5.88
CA LYS A 36 22.13 2.70 7.04
C LYS A 36 21.96 3.46 8.35
N ASN A 37 21.57 4.74 8.27
CA ASN A 37 21.54 5.64 9.41
C ASN A 37 20.15 6.25 9.57
N VAL A 38 19.77 6.49 10.82
CA VAL A 38 18.64 7.34 11.17
C VAL A 38 19.07 8.80 11.00
N GLU A 39 18.25 9.61 10.34
CA GLU A 39 18.58 11.00 10.00
C GLU A 39 17.41 11.93 10.33
N ASN A 40 17.70 13.17 10.74
CA ASN A 40 16.66 14.19 10.88
C ASN A 40 16.76 15.17 9.71
N ILE A 41 15.74 15.20 8.85
CA ILE A 41 15.69 16.00 7.63
C ILE A 41 14.42 16.83 7.65
N GLY A 42 14.56 18.16 7.68
CA GLY A 42 13.41 19.07 7.72
C GLY A 42 12.54 18.92 8.97
N GLY A 43 13.12 18.50 10.11
CA GLY A 43 12.38 18.27 11.35
C GLY A 43 11.67 16.91 11.41
N ILE A 44 11.81 16.07 10.38
CA ILE A 44 11.27 14.71 10.33
C ILE A 44 12.41 13.73 10.61
N GLU A 45 12.19 12.81 11.56
CA GLU A 45 13.07 11.67 11.77
C GLU A 45 12.79 10.60 10.72
N TRP A 46 13.81 10.29 9.91
CA TRP A 46 13.81 9.26 8.90
C TRP A 46 14.54 8.03 9.43
N ILE A 47 13.83 6.92 9.56
CA ILE A 47 14.36 5.65 10.05
C ILE A 47 14.81 4.74 8.90
N THR A 48 15.66 3.77 9.21
CA THR A 48 16.12 2.77 8.24
C THR A 48 15.03 1.75 7.93
N ASP A 49 15.18 1.08 6.79
CA ASP A 49 14.10 0.27 6.22
C ASP A 49 14.21 -1.24 6.51
N ASP A 50 15.32 -1.68 7.10
CA ASP A 50 15.65 -3.09 7.40
C ASP A 50 14.62 -3.80 8.29
N SER A 51 13.90 -3.06 9.15
CA SER A 51 12.88 -3.64 10.01
C SER A 51 11.55 -3.92 9.29
N PHE A 52 11.39 -3.38 8.08
CA PHE A 52 10.14 -3.43 7.31
C PHE A 52 10.23 -4.30 6.05
N VAL A 53 11.43 -4.57 5.54
CA VAL A 53 11.67 -5.38 4.34
C VAL A 53 12.82 -6.35 4.57
N LYS A 54 12.68 -7.58 4.07
CA LYS A 54 13.66 -8.67 4.29
C LYS A 54 14.53 -9.01 3.08
N VAL A 55 14.21 -8.42 1.93
CA VAL A 55 14.80 -8.74 0.62
C VAL A 55 15.19 -7.45 -0.11
N GLY A 56 15.94 -7.58 -1.20
CA GLY A 56 16.42 -6.43 -1.97
C GLY A 56 17.75 -5.89 -1.47
N ASN A 57 18.39 -5.11 -2.33
CA ASN A 57 19.72 -4.57 -2.12
C ASN A 57 19.64 -3.06 -1.91
N ALA A 58 20.48 -2.51 -1.04
CA ALA A 58 20.60 -1.08 -0.80
C ALA A 58 21.80 -0.51 -1.59
N THR A 59 21.70 0.74 -2.02
CA THR A 59 22.81 1.48 -2.63
C THR A 59 22.72 2.97 -2.34
N ASP A 60 23.87 3.63 -2.30
CA ASP A 60 24.01 5.06 -2.08
C ASP A 60 24.17 5.78 -3.42
N LEU A 61 23.59 6.97 -3.54
CA LEU A 61 23.66 7.85 -4.71
C LEU A 61 24.57 9.04 -4.41
N ASN A 62 25.76 9.03 -5.01
CA ASN A 62 26.77 10.08 -4.82
C ASN A 62 26.56 11.27 -5.76
N ILE A 63 25.42 11.92 -5.66
CA ILE A 63 25.04 13.07 -6.51
C ILE A 63 25.19 14.37 -5.70
N PRO A 64 26.03 15.33 -6.14
CA PRO A 64 26.22 16.59 -5.41
C PRO A 64 24.92 17.39 -5.25
N GLY A 65 24.62 17.83 -4.03
CA GLY A 65 23.47 18.70 -3.75
C GLY A 65 22.11 17.99 -3.70
N ILE A 66 22.09 16.65 -3.81
CA ILE A 66 20.87 15.87 -3.65
C ILE A 66 20.29 16.03 -2.24
N VAL A 67 18.96 16.04 -2.13
CA VAL A 67 18.28 16.02 -0.83
C VAL A 67 18.68 14.73 -0.09
N PRO A 68 19.09 14.77 1.19
CA PRO A 68 19.63 13.60 1.88
C PRO A 68 18.70 12.37 1.88
N VAL A 69 17.38 12.56 1.94
CA VAL A 69 16.42 11.43 1.89
C VAL A 69 16.43 10.69 0.54
N LEU A 70 17.03 11.27 -0.50
CA LEU A 70 17.15 10.69 -1.83
C LEU A 70 18.57 10.19 -2.11
N SER A 71 19.52 10.32 -1.18
CA SER A 71 20.91 9.87 -1.36
C SER A 71 21.09 8.36 -1.20
N SER A 72 20.02 7.62 -0.94
CA SER A 72 20.02 6.16 -0.92
C SER A 72 18.72 5.62 -1.51
N LEU A 73 18.75 4.37 -1.97
CA LEU A 73 17.57 3.63 -2.35
C LEU A 73 17.73 2.13 -2.08
N ARG A 74 16.60 1.44 -2.02
CA ARG A 74 16.54 -0.03 -2.09
C ARG A 74 16.00 -0.46 -3.45
N TYR A 75 16.62 -1.47 -4.05
CA TYR A 75 16.20 -2.07 -5.33
C TYR A 75 16.08 -3.58 -5.24
N PHE A 76 15.28 -4.16 -6.14
CA PHE A 76 14.88 -5.56 -6.09
C PHE A 76 15.23 -6.30 -7.41
N PRO A 77 16.39 -6.98 -7.47
CA PRO A 77 16.91 -7.55 -8.72
C PRO A 77 16.36 -8.96 -9.07
N ASP A 78 15.73 -9.66 -8.13
CA ASP A 78 15.29 -11.06 -8.32
C ASP A 78 14.11 -11.18 -9.29
N LYS A 79 14.37 -11.44 -10.57
CA LYS A 79 13.36 -11.53 -11.62
C LYS A 79 12.33 -12.67 -11.43
N SER A 80 12.58 -13.63 -10.55
CA SER A 80 11.64 -14.73 -10.29
C SER A 80 10.49 -14.33 -9.36
N ALA A 81 10.71 -13.31 -8.54
CA ALA A 81 9.76 -12.78 -7.59
C ALA A 81 8.66 -11.98 -8.31
N ARG A 82 7.39 -12.17 -7.89
CA ARG A 82 6.27 -11.43 -8.48
C ARG A 82 5.97 -10.09 -7.81
N LYS A 83 6.45 -9.90 -6.59
CA LYS A 83 6.39 -8.63 -5.83
C LYS A 83 7.36 -8.65 -4.66
N TYR A 84 7.71 -7.47 -4.17
CA TYR A 84 8.50 -7.26 -2.95
C TYR A 84 7.77 -6.29 -2.06
N CYS A 85 7.62 -6.62 -0.78
CA CYS A 85 6.75 -5.87 0.11
C CYS A 85 7.48 -5.41 1.36
N TYR A 86 7.34 -4.12 1.64
CA TYR A 86 7.45 -3.56 2.98
C TYR A 86 6.22 -3.97 3.80
N VAL A 87 6.41 -4.36 5.05
CA VAL A 87 5.33 -4.71 5.99
C VAL A 87 5.39 -3.75 7.18
N ILE A 88 4.48 -2.79 7.18
CA ILE A 88 4.46 -1.68 8.14
C ILE A 88 3.48 -1.99 9.26
N PRO A 89 3.84 -1.82 10.54
CA PRO A 89 2.88 -1.89 11.64
C PRO A 89 1.75 -0.87 11.46
N ALA A 90 0.50 -1.29 11.65
CA ALA A 90 -0.67 -0.43 11.48
C ALA A 90 -1.76 -0.76 12.51
N ALA A 91 -2.58 0.21 12.87
CA ALA A 91 -3.77 -0.01 13.65
C ALA A 91 -4.91 -0.44 12.72
N LYS A 92 -5.56 -1.55 13.06
CA LYS A 92 -6.72 -2.04 12.30
C LYS A 92 -7.84 -1.00 12.34
N GLY A 93 -8.34 -0.61 11.16
CA GLY A 93 -9.38 0.40 11.02
C GLY A 93 -8.88 1.84 11.05
N ALA A 94 -7.60 2.08 11.33
CA ALA A 94 -7.01 3.41 11.23
C ALA A 94 -6.77 3.80 9.76
N LYS A 95 -6.82 5.11 9.52
CA LYS A 95 -6.65 5.71 8.19
C LYS A 95 -5.21 6.17 8.04
N TYR A 96 -4.63 5.88 6.88
CA TYR A 96 -3.26 6.21 6.58
C TYR A 96 -3.16 6.91 5.24
N LEU A 97 -2.30 7.93 5.19
CA LEU A 97 -1.72 8.47 3.98
C LEU A 97 -0.39 7.74 3.76
N ILE A 98 -0.23 7.17 2.58
CA ILE A 98 0.96 6.42 2.20
C ILE A 98 1.58 7.12 1.02
N ARG A 99 2.85 7.51 1.16
CA ARG A 99 3.61 8.14 0.08
C ARG A 99 4.84 7.32 -0.24
N THR A 100 5.02 7.05 -1.53
CA THR A 100 6.23 6.42 -2.05
C THR A 100 6.96 7.41 -2.92
N THR A 101 8.27 7.55 -2.70
CA THR A 101 9.13 8.47 -3.45
C THR A 101 10.23 7.69 -4.16
N TYR A 102 10.47 8.08 -5.41
CA TYR A 102 11.37 7.42 -6.34
C TYR A 102 12.30 8.44 -6.98
N PHE A 103 13.58 8.34 -6.65
CA PHE A 103 14.64 9.06 -7.31
C PHE A 103 15.60 8.05 -7.92
N TYR A 104 15.58 7.92 -9.26
CA TYR A 104 16.30 6.87 -9.97
C TYR A 104 17.82 7.07 -9.92
N GLY A 105 18.31 8.29 -10.17
CA GLY A 105 19.72 8.65 -10.06
C GLY A 105 20.70 7.80 -10.89
N GLY A 106 20.23 7.00 -11.84
CA GLY A 106 21.06 6.08 -12.63
C GLY A 106 21.73 4.98 -11.79
N PHE A 107 21.11 4.55 -10.69
CA PHE A 107 21.74 3.67 -9.68
C PHE A 107 22.26 2.32 -10.21
N ASP A 108 21.65 1.80 -11.28
CA ASP A 108 22.01 0.53 -11.92
C ASP A 108 22.88 0.72 -13.17
N GLY A 109 23.31 1.95 -13.45
CA GLY A 109 24.08 2.32 -14.64
C GLY A 109 23.25 2.37 -15.93
N GLY A 110 21.93 2.19 -15.87
CA GLY A 110 21.03 2.28 -17.00
C GLY A 110 20.58 3.71 -17.33
N ASN A 111 20.21 3.95 -18.59
CA ASN A 111 19.72 5.25 -19.06
C ASN A 111 18.20 5.43 -18.94
N GLU A 112 17.47 4.33 -18.70
CA GLU A 112 16.00 4.34 -18.63
C GLU A 112 15.55 3.75 -17.30
N PRO A 113 14.78 4.49 -16.49
CA PRO A 113 14.23 3.98 -15.25
C PRO A 113 13.27 2.79 -15.50
N PRO A 114 13.20 1.80 -14.60
CA PRO A 114 12.25 0.71 -14.73
C PRO A 114 10.82 1.17 -14.47
N VAL A 115 9.89 0.69 -15.30
CA VAL A 115 8.45 0.84 -15.07
C VAL A 115 7.93 -0.38 -14.30
N PHE A 116 7.21 -0.18 -13.20
CA PHE A 116 6.72 -1.27 -12.35
C PHE A 116 5.42 -0.88 -11.63
N ASP A 117 4.69 -1.85 -11.10
CA ASP A 117 3.44 -1.61 -10.38
C ASP A 117 3.69 -1.41 -8.88
N GLN A 118 2.82 -0.62 -8.26
CA GLN A 118 2.70 -0.52 -6.81
C GLN A 118 1.40 -1.14 -6.31
N ILE A 119 1.49 -1.79 -5.15
CA ILE A 119 0.39 -2.47 -4.51
C ILE A 119 0.36 -2.07 -3.04
N VAL A 120 -0.83 -1.82 -2.52
CA VAL A 120 -1.03 -1.56 -1.10
C VAL A 120 -2.14 -2.42 -0.53
N GLY A 121 -1.84 -3.19 0.52
CA GLY A 121 -2.80 -4.09 1.17
C GLY A 121 -3.50 -5.09 0.23
N GLY A 122 -2.85 -5.48 -0.87
CA GLY A 122 -3.42 -6.34 -1.92
C GLY A 122 -4.15 -5.61 -3.06
N THR A 123 -4.29 -4.30 -2.98
CA THR A 123 -4.89 -3.47 -4.04
C THR A 123 -3.79 -2.94 -4.97
N LYS A 124 -3.88 -3.20 -6.28
CA LYS A 124 -3.02 -2.51 -7.25
C LYS A 124 -3.38 -1.03 -7.21
N TRP A 125 -2.41 -0.20 -6.86
CA TRP A 125 -2.60 1.22 -6.65
C TRP A 125 -2.31 2.00 -7.93
N SER A 126 -1.10 1.89 -8.46
CA SER A 126 -0.65 2.63 -9.63
C SER A 126 0.51 1.92 -10.32
N THR A 127 0.88 2.41 -11.50
CA THR A 127 2.15 2.07 -12.17
C THR A 127 3.12 3.22 -11.96
N VAL A 128 4.32 2.90 -11.51
CA VAL A 128 5.45 3.83 -11.37
C VAL A 128 6.14 3.93 -12.70
N ASP A 129 6.13 5.13 -13.23
CA ASP A 129 6.99 5.56 -14.32
C ASP A 129 7.65 6.87 -13.88
N THR A 130 8.98 6.86 -13.78
CA THR A 130 9.75 8.04 -13.37
C THR A 130 10.48 8.69 -14.53
N SER A 131 10.24 8.25 -15.77
CA SER A 131 11.03 8.65 -16.95
C SER A 131 10.98 10.15 -17.20
N GLU A 132 9.80 10.77 -17.09
CA GLU A 132 9.63 12.21 -17.33
C GLU A 132 10.35 13.08 -16.28
N LEU A 133 10.24 12.71 -15.00
CA LEU A 133 10.85 13.46 -13.91
C LEU A 133 12.35 13.18 -13.81
N TYR A 134 12.79 11.96 -14.14
CA TYR A 134 14.20 11.63 -14.24
C TYR A 134 14.92 12.47 -15.30
N ALA A 135 14.29 12.70 -16.47
CA ALA A 135 14.85 13.57 -17.50
C ALA A 135 15.05 15.04 -17.06
N LYS A 136 14.50 15.42 -15.90
CA LYS A 136 14.63 16.74 -15.26
C LYS A 136 15.46 16.68 -13.96
N ASP A 137 16.09 15.55 -13.67
CA ASP A 137 16.79 15.26 -12.40
C ASP A 137 15.89 15.40 -11.15
N LEU A 138 14.60 15.08 -11.29
CA LEU A 138 13.60 15.19 -10.23
C LEU A 138 13.12 13.81 -9.73
N ALA A 139 12.72 13.77 -8.47
CA ALA A 139 12.06 12.60 -7.89
C ALA A 139 10.57 12.58 -8.24
N SER A 140 10.04 11.38 -8.46
CA SER A 140 8.60 11.14 -8.56
C SER A 140 8.05 10.71 -7.21
N TYR A 141 6.84 11.16 -6.85
CA TYR A 141 6.14 10.63 -5.69
C TYR A 141 4.70 10.30 -6.03
N TYR A 142 4.15 9.35 -5.28
CA TYR A 142 2.76 8.90 -5.41
C TYR A 142 2.18 8.90 -4.00
N GLU A 143 0.91 9.30 -3.85
CA GLU A 143 0.21 9.27 -2.57
C GLU A 143 -1.16 8.56 -2.64
N ILE A 144 -1.44 7.68 -1.67
CA ILE A 144 -2.74 7.03 -1.50
C ILE A 144 -3.21 7.12 -0.06
N ILE A 145 -4.52 7.33 0.11
CA ILE A 145 -5.20 7.28 1.40
C ILE A 145 -6.06 6.01 1.46
N MET A 146 -5.89 5.23 2.52
CA MET A 146 -6.69 4.03 2.76
C MET A 146 -6.83 3.70 4.23
N VAL A 147 -7.76 2.80 4.54
CA VAL A 147 -7.93 2.23 5.89
C VAL A 147 -7.24 0.88 5.98
N SER A 148 -6.44 0.68 7.04
CA SER A 148 -5.76 -0.60 7.25
C SER A 148 -6.77 -1.70 7.64
N PRO A 149 -6.83 -2.84 6.91
CA PRO A 149 -7.74 -3.93 7.25
C PRO A 149 -7.25 -4.81 8.41
N GLY A 150 -5.99 -4.63 8.85
CA GLY A 150 -5.31 -5.49 9.80
C GLY A 150 -4.32 -4.75 10.70
N LYS A 151 -3.48 -5.51 11.42
CA LYS A 151 -2.44 -4.96 12.31
C LYS A 151 -1.15 -4.56 11.57
N THR A 152 -1.13 -4.81 10.27
CA THR A 152 -0.03 -4.47 9.37
C THR A 152 -0.62 -3.98 8.07
N LEU A 153 0.16 -3.19 7.36
CA LEU A 153 -0.12 -2.72 6.03
C LEU A 153 1.08 -3.02 5.14
N SER A 154 0.84 -3.68 4.01
CA SER A 154 1.89 -3.96 3.05
C SER A 154 1.93 -2.91 1.95
N VAL A 155 3.12 -2.44 1.61
CA VAL A 155 3.40 -1.61 0.43
C VAL A 155 4.38 -2.39 -0.42
N CYS A 156 3.97 -2.78 -1.63
CA CYS A 156 4.74 -3.66 -2.48
C CYS A 156 5.04 -3.05 -3.84
N LEU A 157 6.21 -3.39 -4.37
CA LEU A 157 6.61 -3.13 -5.75
C LEU A 157 6.53 -4.43 -6.53
N ALA A 158 5.95 -4.41 -7.72
CA ALA A 158 5.73 -5.60 -8.53
C ALA A 158 6.18 -5.36 -9.97
N ARG A 159 6.95 -6.31 -10.51
CA ARG A 159 7.31 -6.30 -11.93
C ARG A 159 6.04 -6.46 -12.78
N ASN A 160 6.00 -5.74 -13.89
CA ASN A 160 4.98 -5.84 -14.93
C ASN A 160 5.65 -6.11 -16.29
N GLU A 161 4.85 -6.13 -17.36
CA GLU A 161 5.34 -6.42 -18.73
C GLU A 161 6.31 -5.36 -19.28
N HIS A 162 6.36 -4.17 -18.67
CA HIS A 162 7.26 -3.07 -19.05
C HIS A 162 8.51 -2.98 -18.16
N THR A 163 8.67 -3.86 -17.16
CA THR A 163 9.79 -3.77 -16.22
C THR A 163 11.09 -4.28 -16.83
N MET A 164 11.93 -3.34 -17.30
CA MET A 164 13.22 -3.62 -17.93
C MET A 164 14.36 -3.86 -16.94
N SER A 165 14.46 -3.06 -15.87
CA SER A 165 15.48 -3.20 -14.82
C SER A 165 14.86 -3.49 -13.43
N SER A 166 15.52 -3.13 -12.33
CA SER A 166 15.10 -3.52 -10.97
C SER A 166 14.12 -2.49 -10.39
N PRO A 167 12.89 -2.87 -9.99
CA PRO A 167 12.05 -1.99 -9.17
C PRO A 167 12.82 -1.47 -7.97
N PHE A 168 12.61 -0.21 -7.62
CA PHE A 168 13.36 0.46 -6.57
C PHE A 168 12.46 1.42 -5.80
N ILE A 169 12.88 1.87 -4.62
CA ILE A 169 12.21 2.91 -3.82
C ILE A 169 13.26 3.68 -3.01
N SER A 170 13.10 5.01 -2.94
CA SER A 170 14.01 5.90 -2.21
C SER A 170 13.47 6.23 -0.83
N ALA A 171 12.15 6.47 -0.73
CA ALA A 171 11.52 6.73 0.55
C ALA A 171 10.07 6.21 0.61
N LEU A 172 9.66 5.82 1.82
CA LEU A 172 8.31 5.37 2.13
C LEU A 172 7.80 6.10 3.38
N GLU A 173 6.70 6.81 3.25
CA GLU A 173 6.01 7.44 4.37
C GLU A 173 4.66 6.76 4.59
N VAL A 174 4.32 6.45 5.84
CA VAL A 174 3.02 5.93 6.26
C VAL A 174 2.53 6.75 7.44
N GLN A 175 1.75 7.79 7.14
CA GLN A 175 1.29 8.78 8.10
C GLN A 175 -0.15 8.52 8.52
N HIS A 176 -0.40 8.52 9.82
CA HIS A 176 -1.73 8.37 10.40
C HIS A 176 -2.57 9.63 10.14
N LEU A 177 -3.79 9.43 9.64
CA LEU A 177 -4.78 10.50 9.44
C LEU A 177 -5.88 10.41 10.50
N GLU A 178 -6.46 11.55 10.85
CA GLU A 178 -7.62 11.58 11.75
C GLU A 178 -8.83 10.87 11.13
N GLY A 179 -9.62 10.21 11.98
CA GLY A 179 -10.74 9.38 11.54
C GLY A 179 -11.80 10.14 10.74
N SER A 180 -11.99 11.44 11.02
CA SER A 180 -12.93 12.32 10.32
C SER A 180 -12.49 12.74 8.92
N MET A 181 -11.21 12.62 8.57
CA MET A 181 -10.70 13.09 7.29
C MET A 181 -11.20 12.21 6.13
N TYR A 182 -11.82 12.79 5.11
CA TYR A 182 -12.27 12.16 3.88
C TYR A 182 -13.44 11.20 4.12
N ASN A 183 -14.26 11.49 5.13
CA ASN A 183 -15.38 10.66 5.57
C ASN A 183 -16.48 10.46 4.52
N SER A 184 -16.51 11.26 3.46
CA SER A 184 -17.41 11.04 2.32
C SER A 184 -17.08 9.75 1.56
N THR A 185 -15.83 9.28 1.60
CA THR A 185 -15.40 8.06 0.89
C THR A 185 -15.67 6.81 1.71
N ASP A 186 -16.31 5.81 1.11
CA ASP A 186 -16.42 4.46 1.68
C ASP A 186 -15.08 3.70 1.57
N PHE A 187 -14.24 3.86 2.59
CA PHE A 187 -12.95 3.17 2.68
C PHE A 187 -13.04 1.64 2.90
N ALA A 188 -14.25 1.07 3.05
CA ALA A 188 -14.42 -0.39 3.02
C ALA A 188 -14.43 -0.93 1.58
N MET A 189 -14.68 -0.07 0.59
CA MET A 189 -14.74 -0.42 -0.83
C MET A 189 -13.67 0.28 -1.67
N TYR A 190 -13.22 1.46 -1.25
CA TYR A 190 -12.35 2.32 -2.05
C TYR A 190 -11.13 2.82 -1.27
N ALA A 191 -10.13 3.27 -2.01
CA ALA A 191 -9.03 4.11 -1.55
C ALA A 191 -9.01 5.40 -2.37
N LEU A 192 -8.28 6.42 -1.92
CA LEU A 192 -8.11 7.68 -2.66
C LEU A 192 -6.66 7.81 -3.11
N SER A 193 -6.40 7.73 -4.40
CA SER A 193 -5.07 8.02 -4.97
C SER A 193 -5.00 9.50 -5.31
N THR A 194 -4.17 10.27 -4.61
CA THR A 194 -4.02 11.71 -4.84
C THR A 194 -3.44 11.95 -6.23
N VAL A 195 -4.11 12.80 -7.02
CA VAL A 195 -3.66 13.24 -8.34
C VAL A 195 -3.11 14.66 -8.28
N ALA A 196 -3.78 15.53 -7.50
CA ALA A 196 -3.37 16.91 -7.36
C ALA A 196 -3.79 17.45 -6.00
N ARG A 197 -2.88 18.16 -5.32
CA ARG A 197 -3.19 18.94 -4.12
C ARG A 197 -2.46 20.26 -4.21
N HIS A 198 -3.18 21.34 -4.50
CA HIS A 198 -2.59 22.60 -4.88
C HIS A 198 -3.08 23.78 -4.07
N ARG A 199 -2.21 24.77 -3.91
CA ARG A 199 -2.48 26.12 -3.40
C ARG A 199 -2.49 27.09 -4.58
N PHE A 200 -3.64 27.68 -4.85
CA PHE A 200 -3.86 28.53 -6.00
C PHE A 200 -3.32 29.95 -5.78
N GLY A 201 -2.74 30.53 -6.83
CA GLY A 201 -2.12 31.85 -6.77
C GLY A 201 -0.78 31.89 -6.03
N HIS A 202 -0.21 30.74 -5.66
CA HIS A 202 1.07 30.63 -4.99
C HIS A 202 2.14 30.14 -5.98
N GLY A 203 3.30 30.79 -5.99
CA GLY A 203 4.54 30.23 -6.56
C GLY A 203 5.44 29.64 -5.47
N GLY A 204 6.56 29.04 -5.85
CA GLY A 204 7.61 28.63 -4.92
C GLY A 204 7.65 27.13 -4.62
N GLN A 205 7.92 26.77 -3.36
CA GLN A 205 8.15 25.38 -2.93
C GLN A 205 6.86 24.74 -2.38
N ILE A 206 6.85 23.41 -2.31
CA ILE A 206 5.78 22.61 -1.70
C ILE A 206 5.62 22.97 -0.22
N THR A 207 4.39 23.11 0.25
CA THR A 207 4.09 23.21 1.70
C THR A 207 3.75 21.82 2.23
N SER A 208 4.38 21.44 3.34
CA SER A 208 4.21 20.15 4.00
C SER A 208 4.44 20.29 5.52
N SER A 209 4.96 19.29 6.22
CA SER A 209 5.35 19.41 7.63
C SER A 209 6.40 20.52 7.83
N PRO A 210 6.32 21.33 8.89
CA PRO A 210 5.40 21.25 10.03
C PRO A 210 4.05 21.99 9.82
N ASP A 211 3.87 22.71 8.72
CA ASP A 211 2.66 23.51 8.46
C ASP A 211 1.41 22.63 8.25
N ASP A 212 1.59 21.45 7.67
CA ASP A 212 0.58 20.40 7.59
C ASP A 212 0.92 19.26 8.58
N PRO A 213 0.10 19.03 9.63
CA PRO A 213 0.39 18.06 10.68
C PRO A 213 0.33 16.60 10.18
N PHE A 214 -0.18 16.35 8.97
CA PHE A 214 -0.23 15.05 8.32
C PHE A 214 0.83 14.87 7.25
N ASN A 215 1.75 15.85 7.12
CA ASN A 215 2.77 15.93 6.09
C ASN A 215 2.22 15.77 4.67
N ARG A 216 1.01 16.25 4.38
CA ARG A 216 0.47 16.29 3.01
C ARG A 216 1.25 17.31 2.17
N TYR A 217 1.49 16.98 0.91
CA TYR A 217 2.16 17.89 -0.02
C TYR A 217 1.14 18.80 -0.70
N TRP A 218 1.28 20.11 -0.47
CA TRP A 218 0.49 21.17 -1.06
C TRP A 218 1.33 21.94 -2.07
N GLU A 219 1.19 21.58 -3.34
CA GLU A 219 1.97 22.12 -4.45
C GLU A 219 1.49 23.54 -4.84
N PRO A 220 2.37 24.43 -5.30
CA PRO A 220 1.97 25.72 -5.86
C PRO A 220 1.26 25.55 -7.20
N PHE A 221 0.22 26.34 -7.45
CA PHE A 221 -0.42 26.44 -8.77
C PHE A 221 -0.67 27.89 -9.13
N VAL A 222 -0.25 28.25 -10.34
CA VAL A 222 -0.46 29.57 -10.94
C VAL A 222 -1.02 29.40 -12.34
N ASP A 223 -1.89 30.32 -12.74
CA ASP A 223 -2.37 30.47 -14.10
C ASP A 223 -2.43 31.97 -14.45
N ASP A 224 -3.07 32.32 -15.57
CA ASP A 224 -3.17 33.70 -16.04
C ASP A 224 -4.22 34.54 -15.28
N ASN A 225 -4.95 33.96 -14.31
CA ASN A 225 -5.95 34.70 -13.55
C ASN A 225 -5.29 35.64 -12.52
N PRO A 226 -5.93 36.79 -12.22
CA PRO A 226 -5.48 37.67 -11.15
C PRO A 226 -5.36 36.94 -9.80
N VAL A 227 -4.31 37.28 -9.05
CA VAL A 227 -4.06 36.78 -7.70
C VAL A 227 -4.36 37.88 -6.68
N VAL A 228 -4.96 37.51 -5.56
CA VAL A 228 -5.14 38.40 -4.40
C VAL A 228 -4.54 37.78 -3.14
N ASP A 229 -3.95 38.62 -2.29
CA ASP A 229 -3.49 38.23 -0.97
C ASP A 229 -4.63 38.33 0.06
N SER A 230 -4.61 37.45 1.05
CA SER A 230 -5.55 37.44 2.16
C SER A 230 -5.12 38.41 3.26
N GLN A 231 -6.08 39.20 3.74
CA GLN A 231 -5.90 40.17 4.83
C GLN A 231 -6.17 39.55 6.21
N THR A 232 -6.61 38.29 6.26
CA THR A 232 -6.99 37.59 7.48
C THR A 232 -6.54 36.15 7.46
N ASN A 233 -5.99 35.68 8.58
CA ASN A 233 -5.61 34.27 8.70
C ASN A 233 -6.86 33.39 8.86
N VAL A 234 -6.80 32.19 8.26
CA VAL A 234 -7.79 31.14 8.52
C VAL A 234 -7.32 30.25 9.65
N THR A 235 -8.25 29.88 10.52
CA THR A 235 -8.03 28.84 11.53
C THR A 235 -8.30 27.47 10.90
N SER A 236 -7.27 26.66 10.69
CA SER A 236 -7.38 25.35 10.02
C SER A 236 -8.37 24.38 10.67
N PHE A 237 -8.62 24.51 11.98
CA PHE A 237 -9.57 23.71 12.75
C PHE A 237 -11.04 23.87 12.32
N GLU A 238 -11.36 24.92 11.55
CA GLU A 238 -12.70 25.13 11.01
C GLU A 238 -13.01 24.19 9.83
N PHE A 239 -11.99 23.56 9.24
CA PHE A 239 -12.16 22.56 8.18
C PHE A 239 -12.00 21.13 8.71
N TRP A 240 -12.82 20.21 8.21
CA TRP A 240 -12.86 18.82 8.63
C TRP A 240 -11.55 18.03 8.38
N ASN A 241 -10.66 18.53 7.50
CA ASN A 241 -9.35 17.95 7.20
C ASN A 241 -8.16 18.85 7.48
N LEU A 242 -8.33 19.92 8.25
CA LEU A 242 -7.22 20.71 8.79
C LEU A 242 -6.16 21.07 7.72
N PRO A 243 -6.53 21.67 6.58
CA PRO A 243 -5.56 22.15 5.60
C PRO A 243 -4.62 23.19 6.25
N PRO A 244 -3.37 23.31 5.80
CA PRO A 244 -2.43 24.27 6.36
C PRO A 244 -2.94 25.70 6.13
N ALA A 245 -2.79 26.58 7.12
CA ALA A 245 -3.22 27.98 7.01
C ALA A 245 -2.56 28.69 5.80
N MET A 246 -1.34 28.27 5.45
CA MET A 246 -0.60 28.71 4.28
C MET A 246 -1.36 28.53 2.94
N ALA A 247 -2.30 27.59 2.86
CA ALA A 247 -3.13 27.40 1.66
C ALA A 247 -4.07 28.58 1.37
N PHE A 248 -4.33 29.43 2.37
CA PHE A 248 -5.29 30.53 2.29
C PHE A 248 -4.65 31.91 2.17
N LEU A 249 -3.31 32.00 2.12
CA LEU A 249 -2.62 33.29 2.01
C LEU A 249 -2.89 34.01 0.69
N LYS A 250 -3.14 33.25 -0.38
CA LYS A 250 -3.47 33.78 -1.70
C LYS A 250 -4.66 33.04 -2.30
N ALA A 251 -5.28 33.68 -3.29
CA ALA A 251 -6.34 33.10 -4.09
C ALA A 251 -6.28 33.60 -5.54
N LEU A 252 -6.73 32.76 -6.47
CA LEU A 252 -7.11 33.22 -7.81
C LEU A 252 -8.47 33.90 -7.75
N THR A 253 -8.66 34.96 -8.53
CA THR A 253 -9.88 35.78 -8.51
C THR A 253 -10.17 36.39 -9.88
N THR A 254 -11.33 37.04 -10.01
CA THR A 254 -11.66 37.92 -11.14
C THR A 254 -12.28 39.23 -10.67
N SER A 255 -12.50 40.15 -11.62
CA SER A 255 -13.23 41.39 -11.37
C SER A 255 -14.71 41.12 -11.07
N ARG A 256 -15.36 42.07 -10.38
CA ARG A 256 -16.76 41.96 -9.96
C ARG A 256 -17.68 41.62 -11.14
N GLY A 257 -18.52 40.61 -10.95
CA GLY A 257 -19.50 40.16 -11.94
C GLY A 257 -18.91 39.36 -13.11
N LYS A 258 -17.60 39.06 -13.11
CA LYS A 258 -16.97 38.19 -14.09
C LYS A 258 -16.82 36.77 -13.54
N ASN A 259 -16.97 35.77 -14.40
CA ASN A 259 -16.71 34.38 -14.04
C ASN A 259 -15.20 34.16 -13.87
N LEU A 260 -14.81 33.37 -12.88
CA LEU A 260 -13.46 32.78 -12.81
C LEU A 260 -13.50 31.43 -13.51
N THR A 261 -12.50 31.12 -14.32
CA THR A 261 -12.37 29.81 -14.98
C THR A 261 -10.93 29.37 -14.90
N ILE A 262 -10.71 28.16 -14.41
CA ILE A 262 -9.39 27.55 -14.24
C ILE A 262 -9.41 26.16 -14.87
N GLN A 263 -8.34 25.79 -15.56
CA GLN A 263 -8.08 24.40 -15.95
C GLN A 263 -7.21 23.75 -14.89
N TRP A 264 -7.81 22.89 -14.07
CA TRP A 264 -7.11 22.25 -12.97
C TRP A 264 -7.58 20.81 -12.74
N PRO A 265 -6.66 19.84 -12.61
CA PRO A 265 -5.20 20.00 -12.71
C PRO A 265 -4.72 20.30 -14.13
N ALA A 266 -3.46 20.72 -14.28
CA ALA A 266 -2.87 21.03 -15.59
C ALA A 266 -2.68 19.79 -16.49
N VAL A 267 -2.82 18.59 -15.92
CA VAL A 267 -2.69 17.31 -16.62
C VAL A 267 -4.07 16.75 -16.99
N ALA A 268 -4.13 16.06 -18.12
CA ALA A 268 -5.33 15.34 -18.53
C ALA A 268 -5.59 14.15 -17.61
N LEU A 269 -6.83 14.00 -17.16
CA LEU A 269 -7.26 12.93 -16.28
C LEU A 269 -7.67 11.68 -17.08
N PRO A 270 -7.31 10.46 -16.66
CA PRO A 270 -7.94 9.27 -17.19
C PRO A 270 -9.44 9.25 -16.88
N ASN A 271 -10.22 8.49 -17.66
CA ASN A 271 -11.65 8.34 -17.40
C ASN A 271 -11.86 7.49 -16.13
N ALA A 272 -12.19 8.17 -15.03
CA ALA A 272 -12.37 7.54 -13.74
C ALA A 272 -13.30 8.38 -12.84
N THR A 273 -13.60 7.82 -11.67
CA THR A 273 -14.33 8.52 -10.63
C THR A 273 -13.36 9.22 -9.69
N TYR A 274 -13.67 10.45 -9.33
CA TYR A 274 -12.82 11.31 -8.53
C TYR A 274 -13.53 11.84 -7.29
N TYR A 275 -12.73 12.01 -6.26
CA TYR A 275 -13.00 12.85 -5.10
C TYR A 275 -12.41 14.23 -5.37
N LEU A 276 -13.22 15.27 -5.19
CA LEU A 276 -12.85 16.66 -5.42
C LEU A 276 -13.20 17.48 -4.18
N ALA A 277 -12.25 18.25 -3.67
CA ALA A 277 -12.47 19.25 -2.63
C ALA A 277 -11.86 20.60 -3.04
N LEU A 278 -12.63 21.68 -2.90
CA LEU A 278 -12.24 23.04 -3.25
C LEU A 278 -12.37 23.95 -2.04
N TYR A 279 -11.36 24.80 -1.85
CA TYR A 279 -11.20 25.63 -0.66
C TYR A 279 -11.31 27.11 -1.00
N PHE A 280 -12.05 27.84 -0.17
CA PHE A 280 -12.43 29.21 -0.40
C PHE A 280 -12.32 30.03 0.88
N GLN A 281 -11.87 31.28 0.77
CA GLN A 281 -11.89 32.27 1.84
C GLN A 281 -12.07 33.66 1.24
N ASP A 282 -12.94 34.48 1.84
CA ASP A 282 -12.95 35.89 1.51
C ASP A 282 -11.65 36.54 2.01
N ASN A 283 -10.90 37.11 1.07
CA ASN A 283 -9.54 37.60 1.32
C ASN A 283 -9.47 38.98 2.02
N ARG A 284 -10.61 39.58 2.40
CA ARG A 284 -10.70 40.92 3.00
C ARG A 284 -10.75 40.86 4.53
N SER A 285 -10.45 41.97 5.20
CA SER A 285 -10.66 42.09 6.66
C SER A 285 -12.11 41.79 7.07
N PRO A 286 -12.37 41.21 8.26
CA PRO A 286 -13.72 40.78 8.66
C PRO A 286 -14.63 42.01 8.81
N SER A 287 -15.78 41.97 8.14
CA SER A 287 -16.80 43.00 8.21
C SER A 287 -18.16 42.43 7.80
N PRO A 288 -19.29 43.12 8.08
CA PRO A 288 -20.61 42.72 7.58
C PRO A 288 -20.72 42.61 6.05
N PHE A 289 -19.75 43.15 5.30
CA PHE A 289 -19.71 43.15 3.84
C PHE A 289 -18.61 42.24 3.27
N SER A 290 -17.89 41.51 4.13
CA SER A 290 -16.79 40.60 3.77
C SER A 290 -17.31 39.20 3.47
N TRP A 291 -18.17 39.13 2.47
CA TRP A 291 -18.73 37.91 1.93
C TRP A 291 -18.83 37.98 0.40
N ARG A 292 -18.96 36.83 -0.24
CA ARG A 292 -19.26 36.70 -1.67
C ARG A 292 -20.06 35.43 -1.94
N VAL A 293 -20.93 35.49 -2.93
CA VAL A 293 -21.78 34.34 -3.33
C VAL A 293 -21.55 34.00 -4.78
N PHE A 294 -21.29 32.73 -5.08
CA PHE A 294 -21.12 32.23 -6.44
C PHE A 294 -21.49 30.75 -6.57
N ASP A 295 -21.83 30.34 -7.78
CA ASP A 295 -21.98 28.92 -8.14
C ASP A 295 -20.64 28.34 -8.54
N VAL A 296 -20.44 27.06 -8.28
CA VAL A 296 -19.27 26.27 -8.69
C VAL A 296 -19.73 25.22 -9.69
N SER A 297 -19.10 25.16 -10.85
CA SER A 297 -19.32 24.11 -11.85
C SER A 297 -18.00 23.46 -12.25
N VAL A 298 -18.06 22.16 -12.53
CA VAL A 298 -16.93 21.34 -12.99
C VAL A 298 -17.33 20.72 -14.33
N ASN A 299 -16.58 21.01 -15.39
CA ASN A 299 -16.89 20.62 -16.77
C ASN A 299 -18.36 20.93 -17.16
N GLY A 300 -18.82 22.13 -16.81
CA GLY A 300 -20.20 22.60 -17.06
C GLY A 300 -21.29 21.96 -16.21
N LYS A 301 -20.98 21.00 -15.33
CA LYS A 301 -21.94 20.42 -14.38
C LYS A 301 -21.88 21.15 -13.04
N THR A 302 -23.04 21.40 -12.44
CA THR A 302 -23.14 22.05 -11.12
C THR A 302 -22.47 21.20 -10.05
N PHE A 303 -21.44 21.76 -9.41
CA PHE A 303 -20.75 21.18 -8.24
C PHE A 303 -21.34 21.71 -6.93
N TYR A 304 -21.62 23.02 -6.87
CA TYR A 304 -22.29 23.65 -5.74
C TYR A 304 -23.05 24.89 -6.22
N SER A 305 -24.22 25.17 -5.66
CA SER A 305 -25.01 26.37 -5.99
C SER A 305 -25.14 27.29 -4.79
N GLY A 306 -24.99 28.60 -5.01
CA GLY A 306 -25.12 29.62 -3.98
C GLY A 306 -24.09 29.51 -2.87
N LEU A 307 -22.83 29.17 -3.20
CA LEU A 307 -21.76 29.07 -2.21
C LEU A 307 -21.52 30.43 -1.56
N ASN A 308 -21.79 30.54 -0.26
CA ASN A 308 -21.50 31.73 0.52
C ASN A 308 -20.13 31.61 1.17
N VAL A 309 -19.19 32.46 0.74
CA VAL A 309 -17.81 32.48 1.23
C VAL A 309 -17.62 33.70 2.12
N SER A 310 -17.23 33.48 3.38
CA SER A 310 -16.88 34.50 4.36
C SER A 310 -15.37 34.49 4.67
N THR A 311 -14.92 35.35 5.58
CA THR A 311 -13.52 35.41 6.03
C THR A 311 -13.07 34.19 6.85
N GLY A 312 -14.01 33.41 7.40
CA GLY A 312 -13.70 32.12 8.07
C GLY A 312 -13.35 31.00 7.08
N GLY A 313 -13.73 31.18 5.81
CA GLY A 313 -13.50 30.21 4.77
C GLY A 313 -14.52 29.06 4.78
N VAL A 314 -14.50 28.30 3.68
CA VAL A 314 -15.39 27.16 3.46
C VAL A 314 -14.71 26.17 2.51
N VAL A 315 -14.98 24.89 2.75
CA VAL A 315 -14.61 23.81 1.85
C VAL A 315 -15.89 23.17 1.32
N VAL A 316 -15.93 22.92 0.02
CA VAL A 316 -16.95 22.08 -0.61
C VAL A 316 -16.28 20.87 -1.22
N ALA A 317 -16.79 19.69 -0.90
CA ALA A 317 -16.24 18.43 -1.36
C ALA A 317 -17.34 17.53 -1.92
N GLY A 318 -16.96 16.69 -2.88
CA GLY A 318 -17.82 15.67 -3.44
C GLY A 318 -17.01 14.45 -3.84
N ASP A 319 -17.48 13.27 -3.43
CA ASP A 319 -17.07 11.99 -3.97
C ASP A 319 -18.00 11.63 -5.14
N ASN A 320 -17.50 10.85 -6.10
CA ASN A 320 -18.24 10.38 -7.28
C ASN A 320 -18.31 11.32 -8.50
N TRP A 321 -17.27 12.12 -8.73
CA TRP A 321 -17.14 12.92 -9.95
C TRP A 321 -16.52 12.13 -11.09
N LEU A 322 -17.30 11.80 -12.12
CA LEU A 322 -16.78 11.20 -13.35
C LEU A 322 -16.06 12.27 -14.18
N LEU A 323 -14.73 12.18 -14.26
CA LEU A 323 -13.88 13.12 -15.01
C LEU A 323 -13.00 12.37 -16.00
N SER A 324 -12.62 13.05 -17.08
CA SER A 324 -11.71 12.56 -18.11
C SER A 324 -11.19 13.75 -18.92
N GLY A 325 -9.94 13.69 -19.39
CA GLY A 325 -9.32 14.77 -20.13
C GLY A 325 -9.01 15.98 -19.24
N LEU A 326 -8.93 17.16 -19.85
CA LEU A 326 -8.74 18.41 -19.11
C LEU A 326 -10.00 18.73 -18.29
N THR A 327 -9.80 19.25 -17.08
CA THR A 327 -10.90 19.59 -16.16
C THR A 327 -10.98 21.10 -16.00
N GLU A 328 -12.14 21.65 -16.35
CA GLU A 328 -12.50 23.04 -16.12
C GLU A 328 -13.26 23.20 -14.81
N ILE A 329 -12.80 24.09 -13.95
CA ILE A 329 -13.57 24.60 -12.81
C ILE A 329 -13.97 26.03 -13.13
N LYS A 330 -15.26 26.32 -13.03
CA LYS A 330 -15.83 27.65 -13.29
C LYS A 330 -16.64 28.14 -12.11
N LEU A 331 -16.34 29.35 -11.66
CA LEU A 331 -17.04 30.05 -10.59
C LEU A 331 -17.88 31.19 -11.18
N THR A 332 -19.18 31.17 -10.95
CA THR A 332 -20.14 32.14 -11.52
C THR A 332 -20.71 33.01 -10.40
N PRO A 333 -20.35 34.30 -10.29
CA PRO A 333 -20.83 35.17 -9.22
C PRO A 333 -22.34 35.39 -9.30
N ALA A 334 -22.99 35.35 -8.13
CA ALA A 334 -24.39 35.72 -8.01
C ALA A 334 -24.59 37.22 -8.26
N VAL A 335 -25.78 37.57 -8.76
CA VAL A 335 -26.17 38.97 -8.92
C VAL A 335 -26.11 39.68 -7.57
N GLY A 336 -25.43 40.82 -7.51
CA GLY A 336 -25.28 41.59 -6.27
C GLY A 336 -24.08 41.20 -5.40
N SER A 337 -23.30 40.16 -5.76
CA SER A 337 -22.04 39.87 -5.07
C SER A 337 -21.13 41.13 -5.06
N PRO A 338 -20.56 41.50 -3.89
CA PRO A 338 -19.81 42.75 -3.76
C PRO A 338 -18.48 42.72 -4.51
N VAL A 339 -17.93 41.53 -4.74
CA VAL A 339 -16.64 41.27 -5.39
C VAL A 339 -16.73 40.02 -6.29
N GLY A 340 -15.71 39.79 -7.11
CA GLY A 340 -15.60 38.58 -7.93
C GLY A 340 -15.43 37.31 -7.08
N PRO A 341 -15.61 36.12 -7.67
CA PRO A 341 -15.33 34.86 -6.97
C PRO A 341 -13.83 34.70 -6.68
N VAL A 342 -13.49 33.86 -5.70
CA VAL A 342 -12.10 33.48 -5.36
C VAL A 342 -11.98 31.98 -5.24
N ILE A 343 -10.76 31.45 -5.29
CA ILE A 343 -10.43 30.08 -4.90
C ILE A 343 -9.00 30.01 -4.38
N ASN A 344 -8.81 29.35 -3.23
CA ASN A 344 -7.54 29.33 -2.50
C ASN A 344 -6.75 28.04 -2.74
N ALA A 345 -7.44 26.90 -2.78
CA ALA A 345 -6.79 25.60 -2.93
C ALA A 345 -7.74 24.54 -3.50
N GLY A 346 -7.18 23.40 -3.89
CA GLY A 346 -7.94 22.25 -4.37
C GLY A 346 -7.24 20.92 -4.07
N GLU A 347 -8.03 19.88 -3.81
CA GLU A 347 -7.61 18.48 -3.73
C GLU A 347 -8.41 17.63 -4.71
N LEU A 348 -7.70 16.83 -5.50
CA LEU A 348 -8.28 15.89 -6.45
C LEU A 348 -7.62 14.53 -6.25
N SER A 349 -8.43 13.53 -5.94
CA SER A 349 -7.98 12.15 -5.80
C SER A 349 -8.83 11.24 -6.65
N MET A 350 -8.21 10.29 -7.34
CA MET A 350 -8.92 9.21 -8.01
C MET A 350 -9.48 8.24 -6.97
N VAL A 351 -10.73 7.83 -7.13
CA VAL A 351 -11.38 6.81 -6.29
C VAL A 351 -11.01 5.43 -6.84
N VAL A 352 -10.17 4.70 -6.09
CA VAL A 352 -9.60 3.41 -6.49
C VAL A 352 -10.34 2.27 -5.79
N PRO A 353 -11.00 1.35 -6.53
CA PRO A 353 -11.62 0.18 -5.92
C PRO A 353 -10.58 -0.74 -5.26
N LEU A 354 -10.88 -1.23 -4.05
CA LEU A 354 -10.00 -2.16 -3.34
C LEU A 354 -9.98 -3.54 -4.03
N GLY A 355 -8.81 -4.14 -4.14
CA GLY A 355 -8.58 -5.44 -4.81
C GLY A 355 -9.12 -6.66 -4.05
N GLY A 356 -9.74 -6.46 -2.88
CA GLY A 356 -10.15 -7.52 -1.96
C GLY A 356 -9.07 -7.85 -0.92
N ARG A 357 -9.17 -9.02 -0.29
CA ARG A 357 -8.15 -9.54 0.64
C ARG A 357 -8.09 -11.06 0.63
N THR A 358 -6.94 -11.64 0.91
CA THR A 358 -6.85 -13.06 1.29
C THR A 358 -7.53 -13.27 2.63
N LEU A 359 -8.26 -14.38 2.78
CA LEU A 359 -8.93 -14.70 4.04
C LEU A 359 -7.91 -14.80 5.17
N THR A 360 -8.17 -14.13 6.30
CA THR A 360 -7.21 -14.00 7.41
C THR A 360 -6.64 -15.32 7.91
N ARG A 361 -7.43 -16.41 7.93
CA ARG A 361 -6.91 -17.72 8.34
C ARG A 361 -5.89 -18.31 7.36
N ASP A 362 -6.04 -18.02 6.07
CA ASP A 362 -5.11 -18.45 5.04
C ASP A 362 -3.84 -17.61 5.12
N VAL A 363 -3.96 -16.29 5.35
CA VAL A 363 -2.80 -15.40 5.64
C VAL A 363 -1.99 -15.93 6.82
N ILE A 364 -2.64 -16.26 7.94
CA ILE A 364 -1.96 -16.79 9.14
C ILE A 364 -1.19 -18.08 8.84
N ALA A 365 -1.78 -18.99 8.05
CA ALA A 365 -1.11 -20.23 7.66
C ALA A 365 0.08 -19.98 6.73
N MET A 366 -0.09 -19.10 5.74
CA MET A 366 0.97 -18.77 4.79
C MET A 366 2.13 -18.02 5.45
N GLU A 367 1.87 -17.10 6.36
CA GLU A 367 2.93 -16.45 7.14
C GLU A 367 3.67 -17.43 8.05
N ALA A 368 2.97 -18.42 8.62
CA ALA A 368 3.61 -19.45 9.42
C ALA A 368 4.50 -20.35 8.55
N LEU A 369 4.05 -20.73 7.35
CA LEU A 369 4.87 -21.43 6.37
C LEU A 369 6.12 -20.61 6.01
N ALA A 370 5.96 -19.32 5.70
CA ALA A 370 7.07 -18.43 5.38
C ALA A 370 8.10 -18.30 6.52
N ARG A 371 7.66 -18.38 7.79
CA ARG A 371 8.55 -18.38 8.96
C ARG A 371 9.20 -19.74 9.25
N SER A 372 8.56 -20.84 8.84
CA SER A 372 9.04 -22.21 9.08
C SER A 372 9.99 -22.73 8.02
N PHE A 373 10.09 -22.04 6.89
CA PHE A 373 11.06 -22.32 5.84
C PHE A 373 12.30 -21.45 6.02
N ASP A 374 13.48 -22.03 5.85
CA ASP A 374 14.74 -21.28 6.01
C ASP A 374 15.00 -20.35 4.82
N ASN A 375 14.53 -20.76 3.64
CA ASN A 375 14.71 -20.11 2.36
C ASN A 375 13.41 -20.11 1.54
N PRO A 376 12.34 -19.44 2.03
CA PRO A 376 11.10 -19.29 1.26
C PRO A 376 11.34 -18.45 -0.01
N PRO A 377 10.47 -18.55 -1.03
CA PRO A 377 10.52 -17.64 -2.17
C PRO A 377 10.51 -16.18 -1.72
N SER A 378 11.30 -15.34 -2.39
CA SER A 378 11.54 -13.93 -2.00
C SER A 378 10.28 -13.06 -2.05
N ASP A 379 9.25 -13.47 -2.79
CA ASP A 379 7.96 -12.79 -2.88
C ASP A 379 6.93 -13.21 -1.82
N TRP A 380 7.31 -14.05 -0.85
CA TRP A 380 6.47 -14.46 0.29
C TRP A 380 6.36 -13.36 1.37
N SER A 381 5.91 -12.18 0.95
CA SER A 381 5.61 -11.02 1.79
C SER A 381 4.37 -10.27 1.27
N GLY A 382 3.64 -9.60 2.17
CA GLY A 382 2.35 -8.95 1.85
C GLY A 382 1.15 -9.90 1.76
N ASP A 383 0.13 -9.56 0.97
CA ASP A 383 -1.05 -10.42 0.82
C ASP A 383 -0.72 -11.65 -0.04
N PRO A 384 -0.98 -12.91 0.39
CA PRO A 384 -0.56 -14.10 -0.36
C PRO A 384 -1.19 -14.27 -1.74
N CYS A 385 -2.44 -13.85 -1.94
CA CYS A 385 -3.16 -14.07 -3.20
C CYS A 385 -3.34 -12.81 -4.05
N LEU A 386 -3.10 -11.62 -3.49
CA LEU A 386 -3.49 -10.37 -4.13
C LEU A 386 -2.32 -9.42 -4.43
N PRO A 387 -2.42 -8.68 -5.55
CA PRO A 387 -3.34 -8.89 -6.68
C PRO A 387 -3.17 -10.28 -7.29
N ARG A 388 -4.20 -10.78 -8.00
CA ARG A 388 -4.22 -12.18 -8.48
C ARG A 388 -3.00 -12.52 -9.34
N GLN A 389 -2.57 -11.58 -10.18
CA GLN A 389 -1.40 -11.70 -11.04
C GLN A 389 -0.06 -11.63 -10.28
N ASN A 390 -0.07 -11.18 -9.03
CA ASN A 390 1.09 -11.08 -8.14
C ASN A 390 0.90 -11.91 -6.85
N ALA A 391 0.13 -13.00 -6.89
CA ALA A 391 0.07 -13.96 -5.78
C ALA A 391 1.50 -14.47 -5.44
N TRP A 392 1.75 -14.98 -4.26
CA TRP A 392 3.07 -15.51 -3.88
C TRP A 392 3.48 -16.72 -4.72
N THR A 393 4.77 -16.84 -5.03
CA THR A 393 5.32 -17.95 -5.82
C THR A 393 4.85 -19.30 -5.30
N GLY A 394 4.44 -20.17 -6.22
CA GLY A 394 3.87 -21.48 -5.92
C GLY A 394 2.38 -21.50 -5.54
N LEU A 395 1.74 -20.35 -5.28
CA LEU A 395 0.32 -20.32 -4.94
C LEU A 395 -0.59 -20.24 -6.15
N THR A 396 -1.68 -20.99 -6.09
CA THR A 396 -2.91 -20.70 -6.84
C THR A 396 -4.01 -20.36 -5.86
N CYS A 397 -4.77 -19.32 -6.16
CA CYS A 397 -5.86 -18.85 -5.33
C CYS A 397 -7.20 -18.91 -6.07
N SER A 398 -8.27 -19.09 -5.29
CA SER A 398 -9.65 -18.97 -5.75
C SER A 398 -9.99 -17.53 -6.17
N GLY A 399 -11.16 -17.32 -6.77
CA GLY A 399 -11.72 -15.98 -7.05
C GLY A 399 -12.74 -15.53 -6.00
N GLY A 400 -13.21 -14.29 -6.13
CA GLY A 400 -14.26 -13.70 -5.29
C GLY A 400 -13.75 -12.61 -4.34
N LYS A 401 -14.63 -12.11 -3.47
CA LYS A 401 -14.33 -11.00 -2.54
C LYS A 401 -13.24 -11.34 -1.51
N PHE A 402 -13.19 -12.60 -1.08
CA PHE A 402 -12.16 -13.10 -0.17
C PHE A 402 -11.40 -14.24 -0.85
N MET A 403 -10.15 -13.98 -1.21
CA MET A 403 -9.32 -14.99 -1.86
C MET A 403 -8.93 -16.09 -0.87
N ARG A 404 -8.96 -17.33 -1.35
CA ARG A 404 -8.53 -18.53 -0.61
C ARG A 404 -7.41 -19.22 -1.35
N VAL A 405 -6.42 -19.76 -0.62
CA VAL A 405 -5.36 -20.59 -1.20
C VAL A 405 -5.96 -21.96 -1.56
N VAL A 406 -5.86 -22.34 -2.84
CA VAL A 406 -6.40 -23.62 -3.34
C VAL A 406 -5.30 -24.61 -3.73
N SER A 407 -4.11 -24.12 -4.07
CA SER A 407 -2.95 -24.98 -4.36
C SER A 407 -1.66 -24.32 -3.88
N LEU A 408 -0.75 -25.14 -3.37
CA LEU A 408 0.63 -24.79 -3.07
C LEU A 408 1.55 -25.75 -3.83
N ASN A 409 2.32 -25.23 -4.77
CA ASN A 409 3.31 -25.98 -5.54
C ASN A 409 4.68 -25.32 -5.41
N LEU A 410 5.58 -25.98 -4.69
CA LEU A 410 7.00 -25.62 -4.60
C LEU A 410 7.87 -26.86 -4.86
N THR A 411 7.43 -27.76 -5.74
CA THR A 411 8.21 -28.94 -6.11
C THR A 411 9.58 -28.55 -6.66
N ASN A 412 10.66 -29.13 -6.12
CA ASN A 412 12.05 -28.84 -6.50
C ASN A 412 12.52 -27.38 -6.30
N TYR A 413 11.94 -26.64 -5.34
CA TYR A 413 12.39 -25.26 -5.03
C TYR A 413 13.61 -25.20 -4.10
N GLY A 414 14.12 -26.35 -3.63
CA GLY A 414 15.29 -26.40 -2.75
C GLY A 414 15.03 -25.87 -1.34
N ILE A 415 13.76 -25.85 -0.91
CA ILE A 415 13.32 -25.31 0.37
C ILE A 415 13.70 -26.26 1.50
N SER A 416 14.25 -25.74 2.60
CA SER A 416 14.45 -26.45 3.87
C SER A 416 13.61 -25.87 5.00
N GLY A 417 13.62 -26.54 6.14
CA GLY A 417 12.81 -26.19 7.31
C GLY A 417 11.79 -27.29 7.64
N SER A 418 10.60 -26.90 8.11
CA SER A 418 9.55 -27.84 8.51
C SER A 418 8.15 -27.39 8.11
N LEU A 419 7.19 -28.31 8.10
CA LEU A 419 5.78 -28.03 7.86
C LEU A 419 5.08 -27.64 9.18
N PRO A 420 4.62 -26.39 9.35
CA PRO A 420 3.93 -25.98 10.57
C PRO A 420 2.51 -26.57 10.62
N SER A 421 2.04 -26.89 11.84
CA SER A 421 0.67 -27.39 12.06
C SER A 421 -0.43 -26.46 11.56
N SER A 422 -0.14 -25.16 11.43
CA SER A 422 -1.04 -24.16 10.88
C SER A 422 -1.44 -24.38 9.41
N ILE A 423 -0.74 -25.23 8.66
CA ILE A 423 -1.12 -25.61 7.29
C ILE A 423 -2.55 -26.19 7.25
N SER A 424 -3.00 -26.81 8.34
CA SER A 424 -4.38 -27.28 8.57
C SER A 424 -5.45 -26.18 8.48
N LYS A 425 -5.09 -24.89 8.56
CA LYS A 425 -6.03 -23.77 8.42
C LYS A 425 -6.38 -23.46 6.96
N LEU A 426 -5.61 -23.96 5.98
CA LEU A 426 -5.84 -23.81 4.53
C LEU A 426 -7.00 -24.69 4.04
N THR A 427 -8.16 -24.56 4.67
CA THR A 427 -9.33 -25.44 4.48
C THR A 427 -9.90 -25.52 3.06
N ALA A 428 -9.52 -24.59 2.17
CA ALA A 428 -9.91 -24.60 0.75
C ALA A 428 -8.88 -25.30 -0.15
N ILE A 429 -7.72 -25.71 0.38
CA ILE A 429 -6.63 -26.29 -0.40
C ILE A 429 -7.02 -27.67 -0.94
N SER A 430 -6.76 -27.88 -2.22
CA SER A 430 -6.96 -29.16 -2.91
C SER A 430 -5.64 -29.85 -3.24
N SER A 431 -4.55 -29.09 -3.36
CA SER A 431 -3.26 -29.63 -3.76
C SER A 431 -2.12 -29.03 -2.94
N ILE A 432 -1.28 -29.90 -2.37
CA ILE A 432 -0.01 -29.53 -1.72
C ILE A 432 1.08 -30.35 -2.39
N TRP A 433 1.93 -29.69 -3.15
CA TRP A 433 3.05 -30.29 -3.88
C TRP A 433 4.36 -29.66 -3.43
N LEU A 434 5.10 -30.39 -2.59
CA LEU A 434 6.36 -29.96 -2.00
C LEU A 434 7.44 -31.02 -2.19
N GLY A 435 7.27 -31.91 -3.18
CA GLY A 435 8.23 -32.98 -3.48
C GLY A 435 9.59 -32.45 -3.92
N GLY A 436 10.65 -33.21 -3.66
CA GLY A 436 12.01 -32.86 -4.10
C GLY A 436 12.62 -31.64 -3.39
N ASN A 437 12.32 -31.47 -2.10
CA ASN A 437 12.86 -30.41 -1.26
C ASN A 437 13.71 -31.00 -0.12
N LYS A 438 14.06 -30.18 0.86
CA LYS A 438 14.83 -30.55 2.06
C LYS A 438 14.01 -30.35 3.33
N LEU A 439 12.69 -30.55 3.24
CA LEU A 439 11.79 -30.40 4.38
C LEU A 439 12.01 -31.51 5.38
N SER A 440 12.00 -31.17 6.66
CA SER A 440 12.28 -32.07 7.78
C SER A 440 11.19 -31.99 8.85
N GLY A 441 11.28 -32.88 9.85
CA GLY A 441 10.29 -32.98 10.92
C GLY A 441 9.03 -33.74 10.53
N PRO A 442 8.02 -33.79 11.40
CA PRO A 442 6.83 -34.59 11.18
C PRO A 442 5.87 -33.97 10.16
N ILE A 443 5.10 -34.82 9.48
CA ILE A 443 3.93 -34.38 8.71
C ILE A 443 2.86 -33.92 9.73
N PRO A 444 2.42 -32.65 9.73
CA PRO A 444 1.41 -32.17 10.67
C PRO A 444 0.04 -32.80 10.41
N ASP A 445 -0.85 -32.73 11.40
CA ASP A 445 -2.23 -33.18 11.18
C ASP A 445 -2.93 -32.32 10.11
N MET A 446 -3.46 -33.01 9.09
CA MET A 446 -4.16 -32.41 7.96
C MET A 446 -5.66 -32.79 7.94
N SER A 447 -6.18 -33.35 9.04
CA SER A 447 -7.56 -33.84 9.15
C SER A 447 -8.65 -32.83 8.78
N SER A 448 -8.38 -31.52 8.93
CA SER A 448 -9.27 -30.42 8.59
C SER A 448 -9.32 -30.07 7.10
N LEU A 449 -8.37 -30.55 6.29
CA LEU A 449 -8.22 -30.21 4.88
C LEU A 449 -9.17 -31.05 4.01
N LYS A 450 -10.48 -30.89 4.21
CA LYS A 450 -11.52 -31.72 3.58
C LYS A 450 -11.55 -31.65 2.04
N HIS A 451 -10.90 -30.64 1.45
CA HIS A 451 -10.78 -30.49 0.01
C HIS A 451 -9.50 -31.08 -0.57
N LEU A 452 -8.54 -31.52 0.25
CA LEU A 452 -7.25 -32.04 -0.18
C LEU A 452 -7.45 -33.30 -1.02
N ALA A 453 -7.02 -33.22 -2.28
CA ALA A 453 -7.08 -34.27 -3.28
C ALA A 453 -5.70 -34.83 -3.59
N SER A 454 -4.66 -33.99 -3.57
CA SER A 454 -3.30 -34.39 -3.92
C SER A 454 -2.30 -33.86 -2.88
N LEU A 455 -1.54 -34.77 -2.27
CA LEU A 455 -0.49 -34.48 -1.30
C LEU A 455 0.81 -35.16 -1.75
N HIS A 456 1.75 -34.37 -2.28
CA HIS A 456 3.06 -34.80 -2.75
C HIS A 456 4.13 -34.23 -1.83
N LEU A 457 4.76 -35.09 -1.03
CA LEU A 457 5.83 -34.78 -0.09
C LEU A 457 7.06 -35.68 -0.29
N GLU A 458 7.10 -36.44 -1.38
CA GLU A 458 8.18 -37.36 -1.72
C GLU A 458 9.53 -36.65 -1.89
N ASN A 459 10.62 -37.39 -1.75
CA ASN A 459 11.99 -36.87 -1.90
C ASN A 459 12.26 -35.66 -0.97
N ASN A 460 12.04 -35.86 0.33
CA ASN A 460 12.32 -34.89 1.40
C ASN A 460 13.06 -35.60 2.55
N GLN A 461 13.11 -34.97 3.72
CA GLN A 461 13.73 -35.50 4.95
C GLN A 461 12.72 -35.63 6.09
N LEU A 462 11.42 -35.75 5.78
CA LEU A 462 10.34 -35.78 6.75
C LEU A 462 10.42 -37.03 7.62
N SER A 463 10.12 -36.92 8.91
CA SER A 463 10.25 -37.99 9.90
C SER A 463 8.95 -38.22 10.68
N GLY A 464 8.97 -39.12 11.66
CA GLY A 464 7.77 -39.49 12.42
C GLY A 464 6.88 -40.49 11.69
N THR A 465 5.62 -40.61 12.10
CA THR A 465 4.67 -41.60 11.57
C THR A 465 3.68 -40.99 10.58
N VAL A 466 3.15 -41.81 9.67
CA VAL A 466 2.03 -41.40 8.82
C VAL A 466 0.74 -41.40 9.65
N SER A 467 0.09 -40.24 9.78
CA SER A 467 -1.13 -40.13 10.58
C SER A 467 -2.31 -40.90 9.95
N PRO A 468 -3.08 -41.69 10.74
CA PRO A 468 -4.31 -42.31 10.27
C PRO A 468 -5.36 -41.32 9.75
N SER A 469 -5.29 -40.05 10.16
CA SER A 469 -6.23 -39.00 9.77
C SER A 469 -6.24 -38.72 8.25
N LEU A 470 -5.11 -38.93 7.57
CA LEU A 470 -5.02 -38.82 6.11
C LEU A 470 -5.95 -39.81 5.40
N GLY A 471 -6.10 -41.01 5.97
CA GLY A 471 -7.00 -42.05 5.45
C GLY A 471 -8.48 -41.66 5.51
N TYR A 472 -8.86 -40.65 6.30
CA TYR A 472 -10.25 -40.17 6.45
C TYR A 472 -10.54 -38.88 5.68
N LEU A 473 -9.60 -38.36 4.89
CA LEU A 473 -9.86 -37.19 4.04
C LEU A 473 -10.80 -37.57 2.90
N PRO A 474 -11.95 -36.91 2.68
CA PRO A 474 -12.98 -37.40 1.77
C PRO A 474 -12.59 -37.30 0.29
N LYS A 475 -11.66 -36.40 -0.06
CA LYS A 475 -11.26 -36.12 -1.46
C LYS A 475 -9.88 -36.61 -1.85
N LEU A 476 -9.10 -37.17 -0.93
CA LEU A 476 -7.72 -37.58 -1.20
C LEU A 476 -7.69 -38.67 -2.28
N GLN A 477 -6.96 -38.40 -3.36
CA GLN A 477 -6.79 -39.24 -4.55
C GLN A 477 -5.33 -39.60 -4.77
N GLU A 478 -4.39 -38.75 -4.35
CA GLU A 478 -2.96 -38.97 -4.50
C GLU A 478 -2.22 -38.66 -3.20
N LEU A 479 -1.37 -39.59 -2.76
CA LEU A 479 -0.51 -39.45 -1.60
C LEU A 479 0.88 -40.02 -1.92
N TYR A 480 1.86 -39.14 -2.11
CA TYR A 480 3.25 -39.50 -2.39
C TYR A 480 4.14 -39.08 -1.22
N LEU A 481 4.78 -40.06 -0.58
CA LEU A 481 5.60 -39.91 0.62
C LEU A 481 6.94 -40.65 0.52
N GLN A 482 7.20 -41.37 -0.58
CA GLN A 482 8.44 -42.12 -0.79
C GLN A 482 9.68 -41.23 -0.68
N ASN A 483 10.82 -41.83 -0.33
CA ASN A 483 12.11 -41.16 -0.15
C ASN A 483 12.05 -40.05 0.89
N ASN A 484 11.76 -40.42 2.14
CA ASN A 484 11.76 -39.58 3.33
C ASN A 484 12.49 -40.31 4.47
N ASN A 485 12.19 -39.99 5.73
CA ASN A 485 12.66 -40.67 6.94
C ASN A 485 11.48 -41.11 7.83
N LEU A 486 10.32 -41.41 7.22
CA LEU A 486 9.11 -41.80 7.94
C LEU A 486 9.27 -43.20 8.54
N GLN A 487 8.62 -43.43 9.68
CA GLN A 487 8.75 -44.63 10.49
C GLN A 487 7.39 -45.22 10.87
N GLY A 488 7.38 -46.52 11.16
CA GLY A 488 6.21 -47.24 11.66
C GLY A 488 5.24 -47.67 10.55
N PRO A 489 4.23 -48.50 10.88
CA PRO A 489 3.36 -49.11 9.87
C PRO A 489 2.46 -48.08 9.16
N LEU A 490 2.24 -48.25 7.86
CA LEU A 490 1.17 -47.55 7.15
C LEU A 490 -0.20 -47.83 7.84
N PRO A 491 -0.95 -46.80 8.26
CA PRO A 491 -2.25 -46.97 8.91
C PRO A 491 -3.26 -47.78 8.08
N ASP A 492 -4.10 -48.57 8.75
CA ASP A 492 -5.14 -49.37 8.09
C ASP A 492 -6.14 -48.51 7.32
N SER A 493 -6.43 -47.29 7.81
CA SER A 493 -7.28 -46.32 7.11
C SER A 493 -6.75 -45.92 5.73
N LEU A 494 -5.44 -46.02 5.50
CA LEU A 494 -4.80 -45.80 4.21
C LEU A 494 -4.67 -47.09 3.39
N LYS A 495 -4.30 -48.21 4.03
CA LYS A 495 -4.22 -49.53 3.35
C LYS A 495 -5.55 -49.97 2.74
N GLN A 496 -6.65 -49.69 3.43
CA GLN A 496 -8.00 -50.11 3.01
C GLN A 496 -8.65 -49.14 2.02
N ARG A 497 -8.00 -48.01 1.71
CA ARG A 497 -8.55 -46.94 0.89
C ARG A 497 -8.53 -47.34 -0.59
N LYS A 498 -9.70 -47.43 -1.22
CA LYS A 498 -9.85 -47.78 -2.64
C LYS A 498 -9.82 -46.53 -3.53
N GLY A 499 -9.19 -46.64 -4.71
CA GLY A 499 -9.16 -45.56 -5.71
C GLY A 499 -8.25 -44.38 -5.38
N THR A 500 -7.39 -44.51 -4.36
CA THR A 500 -6.35 -43.52 -4.02
C THR A 500 -5.00 -44.10 -4.38
N ILE A 501 -4.20 -43.34 -5.12
CA ILE A 501 -2.82 -43.70 -5.44
C ILE A 501 -1.96 -43.33 -4.24
N ILE A 502 -1.37 -44.35 -3.60
CA ILE A 502 -0.54 -44.18 -2.40
C ILE A 502 0.84 -44.74 -2.72
N GLN A 503 1.86 -43.89 -2.65
CA GLN A 503 3.27 -44.28 -2.78
C GLN A 503 4.01 -43.88 -1.52
N VAL A 504 4.55 -44.86 -0.80
CA VAL A 504 5.28 -44.66 0.47
C VAL A 504 6.67 -45.29 0.44
N SER A 505 6.99 -46.08 -0.58
CA SER A 505 8.28 -46.73 -0.76
C SER A 505 8.86 -46.36 -2.14
N PRO A 506 10.19 -46.37 -2.32
CA PRO A 506 11.24 -46.73 -1.36
C PRO A 506 11.55 -45.62 -0.33
N GLY A 507 12.55 -45.84 0.52
CA GLY A 507 13.13 -44.79 1.36
C GLY A 507 12.28 -44.34 2.55
N ASN A 508 11.51 -45.23 3.16
CA ASN A 508 10.90 -45.04 4.49
C ASN A 508 11.07 -46.35 5.29
N TYR A 509 11.02 -46.28 6.62
CA TYR A 509 11.34 -47.40 7.50
C TYR A 509 10.08 -48.04 8.12
N GLY A 510 9.68 -49.20 7.60
CA GLY A 510 8.55 -49.97 8.13
C GLY A 510 7.17 -49.45 7.74
N VAL A 511 7.11 -48.55 6.75
CA VAL A 511 5.87 -47.95 6.19
C VAL A 511 5.35 -48.77 5.03
#